data_AF-A0A972PGD0-F1
#
_entry.id   AF-A0A972PGD0-F1
#
_cell.length_a   1.000
_cell.length_b   1.000
_cell.length_c   1.000
_cell.angle_alpha   90.00
_cell.angle_beta   90.00
_cell.angle_gamma   90.00
#
_symmetry.space_group_name_H-M   'P 1'
#
loop_
_entity.id
_entity.type
_entity.pdbx_description
1 polymer ?
#
loop_
_entity_poly.entity_id
_entity_poly.type
_entity_poly.pdbx_seq_one_letter_code
_entity_poly.pdbx_strand_id
1 'polypeptide(L)'
;MTTTHQTPLIAPGSVLLVSGGAKGITAQCVLKIAEHTPCSFILAGRSALLNPEPNWAAGKSNTELQASALDDFKKQGKKATPKELQQAVNQVLSSREITATLGKINQTGAKAVYISADVTDADGLKTAVESAVNQLGPVTGIIHGAGNLADKSIENKSSRDFDLVVNTKIIGLQNILQAVQPQALKFIVLFSSVAGFFGNSGQADYAIANEVLNKSAYILQKSLPDCRVAAINWGPWDSGMVSDDLKKVFEQRGIRLIDSQNGISALLDELTRPDSLPQVVIGSPILAELKAALPAGSTLTLRRRLALRDNPFLNDHRIGPQAVLPATCASAWLADACQALHPGLSFSHMEDFKILKGITFDESINEGVNEYILELKPAAAPDENKQVYDALITSQNEGSRKIFHYSGQVTLSKQIPSAPRPASLAALNKHDLQPKDAKEFYANGTLFHGPSFQGIQQVLLLDEKQVVIKVMLPPLSPQVQGQFPARVTNPFINDAIVQSLLIWTQTYYDAPCLPSRLHQWEHYRLIPFGLPVWAFLEVTHHNQHAVVGNISVQDENGSEYFRFTGLEGTVSQHLKRFIGKKA
;
A
#
# COMPACT_ATOMS: atom_id res chain seq x y z
N MET A 1 -11.41 27.25 -16.20
CA MET A 1 -10.93 25.94 -16.65
C MET A 1 -12.13 25.22 -17.24
N THR A 2 -12.12 25.00 -18.55
CA THR A 2 -13.17 24.30 -19.29
C THR A 2 -13.28 22.87 -18.78
N THR A 3 -14.39 22.54 -18.14
CA THR A 3 -14.82 21.17 -17.86
C THR A 3 -15.03 20.46 -19.19
N THR A 4 -14.01 19.77 -19.68
CA THR A 4 -14.17 18.79 -20.75
C THR A 4 -15.10 17.71 -20.23
N HIS A 5 -16.36 17.71 -20.69
CA HIS A 5 -17.25 16.58 -20.54
C HIS A 5 -16.57 15.37 -21.19
N GLN A 6 -15.97 14.50 -20.38
CA GLN A 6 -15.38 13.26 -20.86
C GLN A 6 -16.53 12.36 -21.34
N THR A 7 -16.54 12.07 -22.63
CA THR A 7 -17.44 11.06 -23.21
C THR A 7 -17.19 9.72 -22.51
N PRO A 8 -18.22 9.00 -22.05
CA PRO A 8 -18.03 7.70 -21.40
C PRO A 8 -17.37 6.71 -22.37
N LEU A 9 -16.39 5.93 -21.89
CA LEU A 9 -15.67 4.95 -22.72
C LEU A 9 -16.59 3.88 -23.30
N ILE A 10 -17.63 3.52 -22.55
CA ILE A 10 -18.68 2.60 -22.96
C ILE A 10 -19.97 3.40 -23.03
N ALA A 11 -20.57 3.43 -24.21
CA ALA A 11 -21.81 4.12 -24.48
C ALA A 11 -22.82 3.17 -25.14
N PRO A 12 -24.11 3.52 -25.17
CA PRO A 12 -25.07 2.82 -26.00
C PRO A 12 -24.56 2.73 -27.45
N GLY A 13 -24.47 1.51 -27.99
CA GLY A 13 -23.92 1.25 -29.33
C GLY A 13 -22.43 0.89 -29.38
N SER A 14 -21.69 0.94 -28.27
CA SER A 14 -20.34 0.37 -28.21
C SER A 14 -20.35 -1.13 -28.52
N VAL A 15 -19.30 -1.61 -29.21
CA VAL A 15 -19.09 -3.05 -29.47
C VAL A 15 -17.79 -3.48 -28.82
N LEU A 16 -17.88 -4.40 -27.86
CA LEU A 16 -16.75 -4.88 -27.06
C LEU A 16 -16.31 -6.27 -27.53
N LEU A 17 -15.06 -6.41 -27.97
CA LEU A 17 -14.44 -7.70 -28.24
C LEU A 17 -13.77 -8.22 -26.95
N VAL A 18 -14.26 -9.35 -26.44
CA VAL A 18 -13.84 -9.91 -25.15
C VAL A 18 -13.33 -11.33 -25.33
N SER A 19 -12.01 -11.50 -25.29
CA SER A 19 -11.41 -12.84 -25.31
C SER A 19 -11.50 -13.50 -23.95
N GLY A 20 -11.86 -14.78 -23.91
CA GLY A 20 -12.18 -15.47 -22.65
C GLY A 20 -13.48 -14.97 -22.01
N GLY A 21 -14.30 -14.20 -22.74
CA GLY A 21 -15.44 -13.46 -22.18
C GLY A 21 -16.72 -14.25 -21.92
N ALA A 22 -16.78 -15.53 -22.31
CA ALA A 22 -18.01 -16.30 -22.24
C ALA A 22 -18.14 -17.20 -21.00
N LYS A 23 -17.05 -17.39 -20.24
CA LYS A 23 -16.99 -18.23 -19.03
C LYS A 23 -16.17 -17.55 -17.92
N GLY A 24 -16.36 -18.00 -16.68
CA GLY A 24 -15.54 -17.56 -15.54
C GLY A 24 -15.65 -16.06 -15.20
N ILE A 25 -14.61 -15.49 -14.61
CA ILE A 25 -14.59 -14.11 -14.08
C ILE A 25 -14.82 -13.08 -15.19
N THR A 26 -14.18 -13.25 -16.35
CA THR A 26 -14.33 -12.32 -17.47
C THR A 26 -15.80 -12.23 -17.93
N ALA A 27 -16.55 -13.34 -17.91
CA ALA A 27 -17.97 -13.33 -18.21
C ALA A 27 -18.80 -12.58 -17.16
N GLN A 28 -18.44 -12.68 -15.88
CA GLN A 28 -19.11 -11.92 -14.82
C GLN A 28 -18.87 -10.40 -14.99
N CYS A 29 -17.65 -10.01 -15.37
CA CYS A 29 -17.34 -8.63 -15.73
C CYS A 29 -18.19 -8.14 -16.91
N VAL A 30 -18.30 -8.95 -17.98
CA VAL A 30 -19.13 -8.66 -19.15
C VAL A 30 -20.60 -8.47 -18.77
N LEU A 31 -21.15 -9.38 -17.97
CA LEU A 31 -22.54 -9.31 -17.50
C LEU A 31 -22.77 -8.01 -16.73
N LYS A 32 -21.83 -7.62 -15.86
CA LYS A 32 -21.97 -6.38 -15.11
C LYS A 32 -21.90 -5.15 -16.00
N ILE A 33 -21.03 -5.13 -17.01
CA ILE A 33 -21.01 -4.06 -18.01
C ILE A 33 -22.36 -3.98 -18.74
N ALA A 34 -22.91 -5.13 -19.17
CA ALA A 34 -24.20 -5.21 -19.85
C ALA A 34 -25.37 -4.66 -19.01
N GLU A 35 -25.35 -4.92 -17.69
CA GLU A 35 -26.33 -4.36 -16.74
C GLU A 35 -26.26 -2.83 -16.62
N HIS A 36 -25.08 -2.23 -16.77
CA HIS A 36 -24.89 -0.78 -16.62
C HIS A 36 -25.10 -0.01 -17.92
N THR A 37 -24.77 -0.61 -19.07
CA THR A 37 -24.85 0.07 -20.36
C THR A 37 -25.29 -0.92 -21.44
N PRO A 38 -26.37 -0.62 -22.18
CA PRO A 38 -26.85 -1.49 -23.26
C PRO A 38 -25.91 -1.38 -24.47
N CYS A 39 -24.85 -2.16 -24.46
CA CYS A 39 -23.85 -2.27 -25.52
C CYS A 39 -23.88 -3.68 -26.15
N SER A 40 -23.01 -3.90 -27.15
CA SER A 40 -22.90 -5.17 -27.86
C SER A 40 -21.58 -5.86 -27.53
N PHE A 41 -21.58 -7.19 -27.47
CA PHE A 41 -20.40 -7.98 -27.13
C PHE A 41 -20.08 -9.04 -28.19
N ILE A 42 -18.81 -9.13 -28.57
CA ILE A 42 -18.24 -10.25 -29.30
C ILE A 42 -17.43 -11.06 -28.28
N LEU A 43 -17.94 -12.20 -27.85
CA LEU A 43 -17.29 -13.06 -26.86
C LEU A 43 -16.50 -14.14 -27.58
N ALA A 44 -15.18 -14.16 -27.41
CA ALA A 44 -14.30 -15.13 -28.07
C ALA A 44 -13.81 -16.20 -27.10
N GLY A 45 -13.83 -17.47 -27.52
CA GLY A 45 -13.26 -18.57 -26.76
C GLY A 45 -13.12 -19.85 -27.59
N ARG A 46 -12.30 -20.80 -27.13
CA ARG A 46 -12.02 -22.05 -27.85
C ARG A 46 -13.12 -23.11 -27.78
N SER A 47 -14.04 -22.97 -26.82
CA SER A 47 -15.09 -23.98 -26.62
C SER A 47 -16.09 -23.92 -27.78
N ALA A 48 -16.48 -25.06 -28.32
CA ALA A 48 -17.55 -25.14 -29.30
C ALA A 48 -18.91 -24.86 -28.62
N LEU A 49 -19.78 -24.14 -29.32
CA LEU A 49 -21.19 -24.03 -28.94
C LEU A 49 -21.94 -25.19 -29.58
N LEU A 50 -22.47 -26.10 -28.77
CA LEU A 50 -23.17 -27.30 -29.22
C LEU A 50 -24.66 -27.00 -29.34
N ASN A 51 -25.16 -26.89 -30.58
CA ASN A 51 -26.59 -26.75 -30.86
C ASN A 51 -26.97 -27.56 -32.12
N PRO A 52 -27.73 -28.67 -32.00
CA PRO A 52 -28.25 -29.23 -30.73
C PRO A 52 -27.16 -29.84 -29.84
N GLU A 53 -27.46 -30.04 -28.56
CA GLU A 53 -26.61 -30.83 -27.65
C GLU A 53 -26.53 -32.30 -28.10
N PRO A 54 -25.44 -33.03 -27.77
CA PRO A 54 -25.39 -34.47 -27.97
C PRO A 54 -26.55 -35.20 -27.30
N ASN A 55 -27.07 -36.26 -27.92
CA ASN A 55 -28.22 -37.02 -27.42
C ASN A 55 -28.07 -37.51 -25.97
N TRP A 56 -26.85 -37.85 -25.55
CA TRP A 56 -26.59 -38.30 -24.18
C TRP A 56 -26.64 -37.15 -23.14
N ALA A 57 -26.52 -35.90 -23.57
CA ALA A 57 -26.58 -34.73 -22.70
C ALA A 57 -27.98 -34.09 -22.68
N ALA A 58 -28.70 -34.15 -23.80
CA ALA A 58 -30.00 -33.53 -23.94
C ALA A 58 -30.99 -33.94 -22.82
N GLY A 59 -31.57 -32.95 -22.15
CA GLY A 59 -32.53 -33.17 -21.04
C GLY A 59 -31.91 -33.66 -19.73
N LYS A 60 -30.59 -33.81 -19.63
CA LYS A 60 -29.88 -34.19 -18.40
C LYS A 60 -29.35 -32.97 -17.66
N SER A 61 -29.40 -32.99 -16.32
CA SER A 61 -28.75 -31.99 -15.48
C SER A 61 -27.22 -32.14 -15.52
N ASN A 62 -26.49 -31.10 -15.07
CA ASN A 62 -25.02 -31.12 -15.10
C ASN A 62 -24.41 -32.24 -14.24
N THR A 63 -25.08 -32.66 -13.16
CA THR A 63 -24.63 -33.75 -12.28
C THR A 63 -24.83 -35.13 -12.91
N GLU A 64 -25.78 -35.26 -13.84
CA GLU A 64 -26.08 -36.51 -14.55
C GLU A 64 -25.17 -36.75 -15.77
N LEU A 65 -24.48 -35.72 -16.26
CA LEU A 65 -23.71 -35.79 -17.52
C LEU A 65 -22.63 -36.88 -17.51
N GLN A 66 -21.93 -37.06 -16.37
CA GLN A 66 -20.86 -38.05 -16.27
C GLN A 66 -21.39 -39.47 -16.48
N ALA A 67 -22.50 -39.81 -15.81
CA ALA A 67 -23.13 -41.12 -15.90
C ALA A 67 -23.74 -41.34 -17.29
N SER A 68 -24.43 -40.32 -17.82
CA SER A 68 -25.07 -40.40 -19.13
C SER A 68 -24.07 -40.55 -20.28
N ALA A 69 -22.95 -39.82 -20.23
CA ALA A 69 -21.86 -39.97 -21.18
C ALA A 69 -21.23 -41.37 -21.11
N LEU A 70 -21.01 -41.90 -19.90
CA LEU A 70 -20.44 -43.24 -19.72
C LEU A 70 -21.33 -44.32 -20.34
N ASP A 71 -22.65 -44.22 -20.16
CA ASP A 71 -23.61 -45.18 -20.71
C ASP A 71 -23.68 -45.11 -22.25
N ASP A 72 -23.62 -43.91 -22.82
CA ASP A 72 -23.60 -43.73 -24.28
C ASP A 72 -22.33 -44.29 -24.91
N PHE A 73 -21.17 -44.03 -24.32
CA PHE A 73 -19.90 -44.55 -24.80
C PHE A 73 -19.83 -46.09 -24.74
N LYS A 74 -20.40 -46.70 -23.69
CA LYS A 74 -20.56 -48.16 -23.60
C LYS A 74 -21.46 -48.70 -24.71
N LYS A 75 -22.59 -48.05 -24.99
CA LYS A 75 -23.52 -48.44 -26.06
C LYS A 75 -22.89 -48.36 -27.46
N GLN A 76 -21.98 -47.41 -27.67
CA GLN A 76 -21.25 -47.25 -28.94
C GLN A 76 -20.09 -48.26 -29.11
N GLY A 77 -19.84 -49.14 -28.14
CA GLY A 77 -18.72 -50.09 -28.19
C GLY A 77 -17.34 -49.44 -28.12
N LYS A 78 -17.25 -48.15 -27.77
CA LYS A 78 -15.99 -47.42 -27.67
C LYS A 78 -15.38 -47.61 -26.27
N LYS A 79 -14.16 -48.14 -26.19
CA LYS A 79 -13.33 -48.06 -24.98
C LYS A 79 -12.75 -46.66 -24.84
N ALA A 80 -13.57 -45.67 -24.49
CA ALA A 80 -13.03 -44.35 -24.21
C ALA A 80 -12.22 -44.33 -22.93
N THR A 81 -11.10 -43.65 -22.99
CA THR A 81 -10.26 -43.34 -21.83
C THR A 81 -11.00 -42.37 -20.90
N PRO A 82 -10.69 -42.37 -19.59
CA PRO A 82 -11.26 -41.39 -18.66
C PRO A 82 -11.07 -39.94 -19.11
N LYS A 83 -9.97 -39.64 -19.81
CA LYS A 83 -9.67 -38.32 -20.38
C LYS A 83 -10.64 -37.91 -21.49
N GLU A 84 -10.96 -38.81 -22.40
CA GLU A 84 -11.91 -38.55 -23.50
C GLU A 84 -13.33 -38.34 -22.98
N LEU A 85 -13.75 -39.16 -22.01
CA LEU A 85 -15.05 -39.00 -21.36
C LEU A 85 -15.16 -37.62 -20.67
N GLN A 86 -14.14 -37.26 -19.88
CA GLN A 86 -14.12 -35.97 -19.20
C GLN A 86 -14.10 -34.81 -20.20
N GLN A 87 -13.40 -34.95 -21.32
CA GLN A 87 -13.37 -33.93 -22.37
C GLN A 87 -14.76 -33.73 -23.00
N ALA A 88 -15.49 -34.81 -23.31
CA ALA A 88 -16.84 -34.73 -23.86
C ALA A 88 -17.82 -34.06 -22.87
N VAL A 89 -17.76 -34.43 -21.59
CA VAL A 89 -18.56 -33.80 -20.52
C VAL A 89 -18.22 -32.32 -20.38
N ASN A 90 -16.93 -31.97 -20.36
CA ASN A 90 -16.48 -30.58 -20.25
C ASN A 90 -16.89 -29.71 -21.44
N GLN A 91 -17.00 -30.28 -22.64
CA GLN A 91 -17.50 -29.58 -23.82
C GLN A 91 -18.97 -29.20 -23.66
N VAL A 92 -19.81 -30.13 -23.20
CA VAL A 92 -21.23 -29.85 -22.90
C VAL A 92 -21.37 -28.82 -21.80
N LEU A 93 -20.66 -28.98 -20.68
CA LEU A 93 -20.68 -28.02 -19.58
C LEU A 93 -20.27 -26.62 -20.04
N SER A 94 -19.20 -26.52 -20.85
CA SER A 94 -18.75 -25.25 -21.42
C SER A 94 -19.81 -24.63 -22.33
N SER A 95 -20.41 -25.43 -23.22
CA SER A 95 -21.47 -24.97 -24.12
C SER A 95 -22.67 -24.42 -23.35
N ARG A 96 -23.09 -25.12 -22.29
CA ARG A 96 -24.19 -24.69 -21.41
C ARG A 96 -23.88 -23.39 -20.68
N GLU A 97 -22.67 -23.27 -20.13
CA GLU A 97 -22.23 -22.04 -19.46
C GLU A 97 -22.23 -20.85 -20.44
N ILE A 98 -21.71 -21.04 -21.65
CA ILE A 98 -21.71 -20.01 -22.70
C ILE A 98 -23.15 -19.60 -23.06
N THR A 99 -24.04 -20.57 -23.31
CA THR A 99 -25.46 -20.31 -23.62
C THR A 99 -26.14 -19.56 -22.48
N ALA A 100 -25.86 -19.92 -21.23
CA ALA A 100 -26.39 -19.22 -20.06
C ALA A 100 -25.86 -17.77 -19.96
N THR A 101 -24.58 -17.54 -20.21
CA THR A 101 -23.98 -16.20 -20.27
C THR A 101 -24.64 -15.35 -21.35
N LEU A 102 -24.78 -15.87 -22.58
CA LEU A 102 -25.45 -15.18 -23.68
C LEU A 102 -26.91 -14.83 -23.34
N GLY A 103 -27.65 -15.78 -22.75
CA GLY A 103 -29.02 -15.57 -22.30
C GLY A 103 -29.14 -14.45 -21.27
N LYS A 104 -28.24 -14.42 -20.28
CA LYS A 104 -28.21 -13.36 -19.26
C LYS A 104 -27.86 -12.00 -19.85
N ILE A 105 -26.91 -11.92 -20.79
CA ILE A 105 -26.61 -10.66 -21.48
C ILE A 105 -27.85 -10.16 -22.23
N ASN A 106 -28.51 -11.03 -23.00
CA ASN A 106 -29.69 -10.64 -23.77
C ASN A 106 -30.85 -10.14 -22.88
N GLN A 107 -30.99 -10.68 -21.66
CA GLN A 107 -32.00 -10.21 -20.68
C GLN A 107 -31.77 -8.77 -20.20
N THR A 108 -30.54 -8.25 -20.28
CA THR A 108 -30.24 -6.84 -19.95
C THR A 108 -30.63 -5.85 -21.06
N GLY A 109 -30.97 -6.35 -22.26
CA GLY A 109 -31.17 -5.55 -23.47
C GLY A 109 -29.89 -5.32 -24.29
N ALA A 110 -28.72 -5.72 -23.77
CA ALA A 110 -27.49 -5.82 -24.53
C ALA A 110 -27.56 -6.96 -25.58
N LYS A 111 -26.66 -6.94 -26.56
CA LYS A 111 -26.54 -7.99 -27.59
C LYS A 111 -25.22 -8.73 -27.43
N ALA A 112 -25.21 -10.05 -27.63
CA ALA A 112 -23.96 -10.81 -27.64
C ALA A 112 -23.90 -11.83 -28.76
N VAL A 113 -22.74 -11.90 -29.42
CA VAL A 113 -22.36 -12.96 -30.36
C VAL A 113 -21.17 -13.71 -29.77
N TYR A 114 -21.27 -15.04 -29.70
CA TYR A 114 -20.15 -15.88 -29.33
C TYR A 114 -19.44 -16.39 -30.58
N ILE A 115 -18.11 -16.25 -30.61
CA ILE A 115 -17.25 -16.82 -31.64
C ILE A 115 -16.38 -17.93 -31.03
N SER A 116 -16.48 -19.12 -31.63
CA SER A 116 -15.61 -20.24 -31.27
C SER A 116 -14.31 -20.13 -32.07
N ALA A 117 -13.28 -19.57 -31.45
CA ALA A 117 -11.98 -19.33 -32.07
C ALA A 117 -10.84 -19.47 -31.06
N ASP A 118 -9.70 -20.00 -31.52
CA ASP A 118 -8.45 -19.90 -30.77
C ASP A 118 -7.82 -18.54 -31.05
N VAL A 119 -7.56 -17.76 -30.00
CA VAL A 119 -6.95 -16.43 -30.14
C VAL A 119 -5.54 -16.50 -30.72
N THR A 120 -4.88 -17.67 -30.65
CA THR A 120 -3.55 -17.89 -31.24
C THR A 120 -3.58 -18.23 -32.72
N ASP A 121 -4.75 -18.58 -33.27
CA ASP A 121 -4.97 -18.78 -34.71
C ASP A 121 -5.40 -17.45 -35.35
N ALA A 122 -4.45 -16.78 -36.00
CA ALA A 122 -4.65 -15.44 -36.55
C ALA A 122 -5.76 -15.40 -37.62
N ASP A 123 -5.75 -16.34 -38.57
CA ASP A 123 -6.67 -16.36 -39.70
C ASP A 123 -8.08 -16.77 -39.27
N GLY A 124 -8.18 -17.80 -38.41
CA GLY A 124 -9.43 -18.26 -37.84
C GLY A 124 -10.08 -17.18 -36.97
N LEU A 125 -9.30 -16.52 -36.10
CA LEU A 125 -9.79 -15.42 -35.27
C LEU A 125 -10.27 -14.25 -36.11
N LYS A 126 -9.47 -13.81 -37.10
CA LYS A 126 -9.82 -12.67 -37.97
C LYS A 126 -11.14 -12.92 -38.70
N THR A 127 -11.29 -14.09 -39.34
CA THR A 127 -12.52 -14.48 -40.05
C THR A 127 -13.74 -14.46 -39.12
N ALA A 128 -13.58 -15.00 -37.91
CA ALA A 128 -14.67 -15.05 -36.94
C ALA A 128 -15.05 -13.66 -36.41
N VAL A 129 -14.06 -12.80 -36.13
CA VAL A 129 -14.28 -11.41 -35.69
C VAL A 129 -14.95 -10.60 -36.79
N GLU A 130 -14.51 -10.71 -38.05
CA GLU A 130 -15.13 -10.01 -39.19
C GLU A 130 -16.61 -10.39 -39.35
N SER A 131 -16.95 -11.67 -39.21
CA SER A 131 -18.35 -12.14 -39.23
C SER A 131 -19.20 -11.52 -38.12
N ALA A 132 -18.65 -11.39 -36.91
CA ALA A 132 -19.36 -10.79 -35.78
C ALA A 132 -19.46 -9.26 -35.91
N VAL A 133 -18.43 -8.59 -36.44
CA VAL A 133 -18.43 -7.16 -36.75
C VAL A 133 -19.49 -6.83 -37.80
N ASN A 134 -19.69 -7.67 -38.80
CA ASN A 134 -20.77 -7.49 -39.78
C ASN A 134 -22.18 -7.55 -39.15
N GLN A 135 -22.34 -8.20 -38.00
CA GLN A 135 -23.62 -8.31 -37.29
C GLN A 135 -23.84 -7.18 -36.27
N LEU A 136 -22.77 -6.74 -35.60
CA LEU A 136 -22.88 -5.83 -34.44
C LEU A 136 -22.33 -4.43 -34.69
N GLY A 137 -21.49 -4.24 -35.71
CA GLY A 137 -20.76 -3.01 -35.97
C GLY A 137 -19.27 -3.08 -35.57
N PRO A 138 -18.51 -2.00 -35.83
CA PRO A 138 -17.07 -1.95 -35.56
C PRO A 138 -16.76 -2.03 -34.08
N VAL A 139 -15.69 -2.76 -33.72
CA VAL A 139 -15.22 -2.88 -32.34
C VAL A 139 -14.70 -1.54 -31.82
N THR A 140 -15.27 -1.08 -30.71
CA THR A 140 -14.88 0.17 -30.03
C THR A 140 -14.12 -0.07 -28.73
N GLY A 141 -14.11 -1.30 -28.21
CA GLY A 141 -13.40 -1.64 -26.97
C GLY A 141 -12.91 -3.08 -26.95
N ILE A 142 -11.78 -3.32 -26.31
CA ILE A 142 -11.19 -4.66 -26.14
C ILE A 142 -11.06 -4.98 -24.65
N ILE A 143 -11.45 -6.19 -24.27
CA ILE A 143 -11.08 -6.78 -22.98
C ILE A 143 -10.36 -8.10 -23.26
N HIS A 144 -9.05 -8.12 -23.04
CA HIS A 144 -8.23 -9.31 -23.23
C HIS A 144 -8.16 -10.13 -21.95
N GLY A 145 -9.18 -10.96 -21.72
CA GLY A 145 -9.32 -11.86 -20.57
C GLY A 145 -8.87 -13.31 -20.82
N ALA A 146 -8.32 -13.64 -21.99
CA ALA A 146 -7.89 -15.00 -22.30
C ALA A 146 -6.60 -15.36 -21.53
N GLY A 147 -6.55 -16.57 -21.00
CA GLY A 147 -5.39 -17.06 -20.26
C GLY A 147 -5.46 -18.56 -20.05
N ASN A 148 -4.28 -19.18 -19.95
CA ASN A 148 -4.10 -20.57 -19.56
C ASN A 148 -3.08 -20.64 -18.42
N LEU A 149 -3.10 -21.73 -17.67
CA LEU A 149 -2.12 -22.07 -16.65
C LEU A 149 -1.48 -23.41 -16.99
N ALA A 150 -0.21 -23.55 -16.62
CA ALA A 150 0.56 -24.78 -16.79
C ALA A 150 1.58 -24.92 -15.64
N ASP A 151 1.09 -24.76 -14.42
CA ASP A 151 1.90 -24.56 -13.20
C ASP A 151 2.82 -25.75 -12.92
N LYS A 152 4.13 -25.50 -12.98
CA LYS A 152 5.22 -26.47 -12.78
C LYS A 152 6.49 -25.72 -12.41
N SER A 153 7.38 -26.35 -11.62
CA SER A 153 8.75 -25.85 -11.45
C SER A 153 9.45 -25.72 -12.80
N ILE A 154 10.40 -24.78 -12.91
CA ILE A 154 11.05 -24.42 -14.18
C ILE A 154 11.71 -25.66 -14.82
N GLU A 155 12.35 -26.50 -14.01
CA GLU A 155 13.03 -27.72 -14.44
C GLU A 155 12.09 -28.79 -15.01
N ASN A 156 10.80 -28.73 -14.70
CA ASN A 156 9.79 -29.71 -15.14
C ASN A 156 8.88 -29.18 -16.26
N LYS A 157 9.20 -27.99 -16.80
CA LYS A 157 8.35 -27.27 -17.73
C LYS A 157 8.72 -27.58 -19.16
N SER A 158 7.74 -28.02 -19.96
CA SER A 158 7.96 -28.29 -21.38
C SER A 158 7.76 -27.03 -22.23
N SER A 159 8.33 -26.99 -23.44
CA SER A 159 8.07 -25.90 -24.39
C SER A 159 6.59 -25.74 -24.71
N ARG A 160 5.84 -26.86 -24.78
CA ARG A 160 4.39 -26.84 -24.97
C ARG A 160 3.64 -26.14 -23.82
N ASP A 161 4.09 -26.34 -22.58
CA ASP A 161 3.50 -25.66 -21.42
C ASP A 161 3.73 -24.15 -21.53
N PHE A 162 4.96 -23.75 -21.85
CA PHE A 162 5.34 -22.35 -22.06
C PHE A 162 4.51 -21.71 -23.20
N ASP A 163 4.49 -22.32 -24.38
CA ASP A 163 3.77 -21.82 -25.55
C ASP A 163 2.28 -21.68 -25.27
N LEU A 164 1.68 -22.65 -24.56
CA LEU A 164 0.26 -22.59 -24.19
C LEU A 164 -0.06 -21.36 -23.33
N VAL A 165 0.79 -21.02 -22.36
CA VAL A 165 0.55 -19.90 -21.45
C VAL A 165 0.89 -18.56 -22.11
N VAL A 166 2.07 -18.48 -22.71
CA VAL A 166 2.65 -17.25 -23.30
C VAL A 166 1.89 -16.85 -24.56
N ASN A 167 1.66 -17.76 -25.51
CA ASN A 167 1.02 -17.40 -26.77
C ASN A 167 -0.43 -16.98 -26.57
N THR A 168 -1.16 -17.58 -25.62
CA THR A 168 -2.56 -17.20 -25.34
C THR A 168 -2.69 -15.73 -24.96
N LYS A 169 -1.74 -15.18 -24.20
CA LYS A 169 -1.74 -13.78 -23.77
C LYS A 169 -1.09 -12.86 -24.79
N ILE A 170 0.05 -13.24 -25.35
CA ILE A 170 0.86 -12.33 -26.17
C ILE A 170 0.44 -12.39 -27.64
N ILE A 171 0.53 -13.58 -28.25
CA ILE A 171 0.10 -13.79 -29.63
C ILE A 171 -1.42 -13.56 -29.74
N GLY A 172 -2.18 -13.98 -28.73
CA GLY A 172 -3.61 -13.71 -28.63
C GLY A 172 -3.96 -12.22 -28.67
N LEU A 173 -3.27 -11.38 -27.87
CA LEU A 173 -3.47 -9.93 -27.92
C LEU A 173 -3.10 -9.36 -29.29
N GLN A 174 -1.96 -9.78 -29.86
CA GLN A 174 -1.53 -9.33 -31.18
C GLN A 174 -2.58 -9.64 -32.26
N ASN A 175 -3.09 -10.87 -32.30
CA ASN A 175 -4.09 -11.28 -33.28
C ASN A 175 -5.42 -10.53 -33.10
N ILE A 176 -5.85 -10.29 -31.86
CA ILE A 176 -7.04 -9.49 -31.55
C ILE A 176 -6.89 -8.06 -32.10
N LEU A 177 -5.74 -7.42 -31.88
CA LEU A 177 -5.47 -6.07 -32.37
C LEU A 177 -5.43 -6.00 -33.90
N GLN A 178 -4.95 -7.06 -34.57
CA GLN A 178 -4.92 -7.16 -36.03
C GLN A 178 -6.30 -7.46 -36.64
N ALA A 179 -7.23 -8.03 -35.86
CA ALA A 179 -8.57 -8.38 -36.31
C ALA A 179 -9.58 -7.21 -36.24
N VAL A 180 -9.17 -6.05 -35.73
CA VAL A 180 -10.05 -4.87 -35.56
C VAL A 180 -9.42 -3.61 -36.14
N GLN A 181 -10.23 -2.55 -36.30
CA GLN A 181 -9.75 -1.24 -36.77
C GLN A 181 -9.25 -0.41 -35.58
N PRO A 182 -7.93 -0.12 -35.46
CA PRO A 182 -7.40 0.53 -34.26
C PRO A 182 -7.96 1.94 -34.02
N GLN A 183 -8.34 2.66 -35.08
CA GLN A 183 -8.87 4.02 -34.98
C GLN A 183 -10.28 4.09 -34.37
N ALA A 184 -11.02 2.97 -34.37
CA ALA A 184 -12.33 2.89 -33.75
C ALA A 184 -12.25 2.64 -32.23
N LEU A 185 -11.10 2.18 -31.73
CA LEU A 185 -10.91 1.80 -30.34
C LEU A 185 -10.91 3.04 -29.42
N LYS A 186 -11.72 2.96 -28.37
CA LYS A 186 -11.78 3.92 -27.27
C LYS A 186 -11.08 3.41 -26.03
N PHE A 187 -11.05 2.09 -25.83
CA PHE A 187 -10.30 1.50 -24.75
C PHE A 187 -9.82 0.07 -25.00
N ILE A 188 -8.75 -0.31 -24.31
CA ILE A 188 -8.20 -1.66 -24.24
C ILE A 188 -7.91 -1.99 -22.77
N VAL A 189 -8.53 -3.03 -22.24
CA VAL A 189 -8.21 -3.58 -20.92
C VAL A 189 -7.54 -4.93 -21.05
N LEU A 190 -6.36 -5.08 -20.46
CA LEU A 190 -5.60 -6.33 -20.44
C LEU A 190 -5.70 -6.95 -19.04
N PHE A 191 -6.22 -8.16 -18.94
CA PHE A 191 -6.26 -8.88 -17.67
C PHE A 191 -4.88 -9.51 -17.42
N SER A 192 -4.07 -8.76 -16.68
CA SER A 192 -2.75 -9.18 -16.20
C SER A 192 -2.88 -9.83 -14.80
N SER A 193 -1.76 -10.06 -14.13
CA SER A 193 -1.73 -10.62 -12.79
C SER A 193 -0.58 -10.03 -11.98
N VAL A 194 -0.77 -9.91 -10.67
CA VAL A 194 0.29 -9.61 -9.70
C VAL A 194 1.50 -10.54 -9.83
N ALA A 195 1.33 -11.76 -10.36
CA ALA A 195 2.43 -12.67 -10.64
C ALA A 195 3.45 -12.12 -11.65
N GLY A 196 3.03 -11.23 -12.58
CA GLY A 196 3.96 -10.55 -13.48
C GLY A 196 4.86 -9.55 -12.77
N PHE A 197 4.42 -9.02 -11.62
CA PHE A 197 5.14 -8.02 -10.85
C PHE A 197 5.97 -8.63 -9.71
N PHE A 198 5.38 -9.55 -8.93
CA PHE A 198 6.01 -10.16 -7.75
C PHE A 198 6.58 -11.56 -8.00
N GLY A 199 6.26 -12.18 -9.14
CA GLY A 199 6.50 -13.60 -9.38
C GLY A 199 5.53 -14.50 -8.61
N ASN A 200 5.49 -15.77 -9.01
CA ASN A 200 4.84 -16.82 -8.23
C ASN A 200 5.51 -18.17 -8.53
N SER A 201 5.74 -18.97 -7.48
CA SER A 201 6.41 -20.26 -7.62
C SER A 201 5.60 -21.20 -8.53
N GLY A 202 6.27 -21.82 -9.51
CA GLY A 202 5.62 -22.69 -10.50
C GLY A 202 5.01 -21.96 -11.71
N GLN A 203 5.02 -20.62 -11.72
CA GLN A 203 4.33 -19.79 -12.70
C GLN A 203 5.28 -18.86 -13.47
N ALA A 204 6.49 -19.33 -13.82
CA ALA A 204 7.50 -18.51 -14.50
C ALA A 204 7.02 -17.98 -15.87
N ASP A 205 6.42 -18.82 -16.70
CA ASP A 205 5.83 -18.46 -17.99
C ASP A 205 4.62 -17.53 -17.84
N TYR A 206 3.78 -17.76 -16.84
CA TYR A 206 2.64 -16.92 -16.52
C TYR A 206 3.08 -15.53 -16.06
N ALA A 207 4.11 -15.43 -15.21
CA ALA A 207 4.71 -14.17 -14.81
C ALA A 207 5.26 -13.40 -16.02
N ILE A 208 6.02 -14.07 -16.90
CA ILE A 208 6.52 -13.49 -18.15
C ILE A 208 5.37 -12.98 -19.01
N ALA A 209 4.35 -13.80 -19.26
CA ALA A 209 3.23 -13.45 -20.12
C ALA A 209 2.47 -12.21 -19.60
N ASN A 210 2.23 -12.13 -18.29
CA ASN A 210 1.55 -10.99 -17.68
C ASN A 210 2.44 -9.73 -17.65
N GLU A 211 3.74 -9.85 -17.43
CA GLU A 211 4.64 -8.69 -17.48
C GLU A 211 4.79 -8.15 -18.90
N VAL A 212 4.78 -9.01 -19.92
CA VAL A 212 4.71 -8.55 -21.32
C VAL A 212 3.39 -7.80 -21.57
N LEU A 213 2.25 -8.27 -21.07
CA LEU A 213 0.99 -7.51 -21.15
C LEU A 213 1.09 -6.14 -20.45
N ASN A 214 1.73 -6.08 -19.27
CA ASN A 214 1.95 -4.83 -18.55
C ASN A 214 2.74 -3.83 -19.41
N LYS A 215 3.85 -4.24 -20.03
CA LYS A 215 4.63 -3.36 -20.92
C LYS A 215 3.91 -3.05 -22.22
N SER A 216 3.12 -3.99 -22.73
CA SER A 216 2.30 -3.80 -23.93
C SER A 216 1.27 -2.68 -23.72
N ALA A 217 0.69 -2.55 -22.51
CA ALA A 217 -0.22 -1.46 -22.20
C ALA A 217 0.42 -0.08 -22.37
N TYR A 218 1.66 0.12 -21.92
CA TYR A 218 2.39 1.38 -22.15
C TYR A 218 2.67 1.63 -23.63
N ILE A 219 3.07 0.60 -24.38
CA ILE A 219 3.35 0.71 -25.81
C ILE A 219 2.07 1.08 -26.57
N LEU A 220 0.95 0.43 -26.26
CA LEU A 220 -0.36 0.68 -26.88
C LEU A 220 -0.88 2.07 -26.52
N GLN A 221 -0.78 2.49 -25.25
CA GLN A 221 -1.20 3.84 -24.84
C GLN A 221 -0.44 4.93 -25.61
N LYS A 222 0.85 4.70 -25.89
CA LYS A 222 1.66 5.62 -26.69
C LYS A 222 1.31 5.56 -28.18
N SER A 223 0.97 4.39 -28.69
CA SER A 223 0.70 4.15 -30.11
C SER A 223 -0.73 4.56 -30.52
N LEU A 224 -1.67 4.58 -29.58
CA LEU A 224 -3.08 4.90 -29.77
C LEU A 224 -3.48 6.04 -28.82
N PRO A 225 -3.16 7.31 -29.15
CA PRO A 225 -3.34 8.43 -28.23
C PRO A 225 -4.81 8.68 -27.85
N ASP A 226 -5.75 8.33 -28.73
CA ASP A 226 -7.20 8.48 -28.50
C ASP A 226 -7.85 7.24 -27.86
N CYS A 227 -7.06 6.21 -27.56
CA CYS A 227 -7.51 4.99 -26.91
C CYS A 227 -6.92 4.91 -25.51
N ARG A 228 -7.77 4.72 -24.50
CA ARG A 228 -7.31 4.44 -23.14
C ARG A 228 -6.83 3.00 -23.04
N VAL A 229 -5.70 2.75 -22.40
CA VAL A 229 -5.19 1.40 -22.22
C VAL A 229 -4.88 1.16 -20.75
N ALA A 230 -5.29 0.02 -20.21
CA ALA A 230 -4.98 -0.39 -18.85
C ALA A 230 -4.68 -1.89 -18.76
N ALA A 231 -3.50 -2.25 -18.26
CA ALA A 231 -3.19 -3.59 -17.79
C ALA A 231 -3.51 -3.68 -16.29
N ILE A 232 -4.52 -4.48 -15.96
CA ILE A 232 -4.94 -4.70 -14.57
C ILE A 232 -4.22 -5.92 -14.03
N ASN A 233 -3.33 -5.71 -13.08
CA ASN A 233 -2.58 -6.73 -12.37
C ASN A 233 -3.45 -7.25 -11.24
N TRP A 234 -4.30 -8.22 -11.54
CA TRP A 234 -5.21 -8.82 -10.58
C TRP A 234 -4.46 -9.65 -9.55
N GLY A 235 -4.77 -9.42 -8.27
CA GLY A 235 -4.56 -10.38 -7.20
C GLY A 235 -5.42 -11.64 -7.38
N PRO A 236 -5.25 -12.65 -6.53
CA PRO A 236 -6.04 -13.88 -6.63
C PRO A 236 -7.52 -13.58 -6.35
N TRP A 237 -8.40 -14.05 -7.23
CA TRP A 237 -9.85 -13.95 -7.04
C TRP A 237 -10.36 -15.13 -6.23
N ASP A 238 -11.50 -14.95 -5.56
CA ASP A 238 -12.20 -16.01 -4.81
C ASP A 238 -12.88 -17.06 -5.71
N SER A 239 -12.86 -16.84 -7.02
CA SER A 239 -13.46 -17.69 -8.04
C SER A 239 -12.53 -17.86 -9.26
N GLY A 240 -12.98 -18.61 -10.27
CA GLY A 240 -12.23 -18.78 -11.52
C GLY A 240 -11.04 -19.74 -11.38
N MET A 241 -9.82 -19.23 -11.57
CA MET A 241 -8.59 -20.04 -11.66
C MET A 241 -8.04 -20.52 -10.30
N VAL A 242 -8.59 -20.03 -9.18
CA VAL A 242 -8.15 -20.41 -7.83
C VAL A 242 -9.03 -21.55 -7.29
N SER A 243 -8.43 -22.72 -7.06
CA SER A 243 -9.10 -23.86 -6.41
C SER A 243 -9.27 -23.63 -4.91
N ASP A 244 -10.22 -24.32 -4.27
CA ASP A 244 -10.47 -24.18 -2.83
C ASP A 244 -9.24 -24.54 -1.95
N ASP A 245 -8.39 -25.46 -2.40
CA ASP A 245 -7.13 -25.77 -1.72
C ASP A 245 -6.13 -24.61 -1.81
N LEU A 246 -6.09 -23.93 -2.96
CA LEU A 246 -5.20 -22.80 -3.17
C LEU A 246 -5.66 -21.56 -2.39
N LYS A 247 -6.96 -21.39 -2.16
CA LYS A 247 -7.51 -20.34 -1.28
C LYS A 247 -6.91 -20.40 0.12
N LYS A 248 -6.88 -21.60 0.71
CA LYS A 248 -6.29 -21.82 2.05
C LYS A 248 -4.81 -21.44 2.11
N VAL A 249 -4.06 -21.76 1.05
CA VAL A 249 -2.63 -21.40 0.95
C VAL A 249 -2.43 -19.89 0.87
N PHE A 250 -3.27 -19.18 0.12
CA PHE A 250 -3.21 -17.72 0.04
C PHE A 250 -3.56 -17.06 1.38
N GLU A 251 -4.60 -17.53 2.05
CA GLU A 251 -4.98 -17.05 3.38
C GLU A 251 -3.87 -17.25 4.41
N GLN A 252 -3.21 -18.42 4.41
CA GLN A 252 -2.05 -18.70 5.29
C GLN A 252 -0.87 -17.76 5.04
N ARG A 253 -0.70 -17.28 3.81
CA ARG A 253 0.35 -16.31 3.42
C ARG A 253 -0.09 -14.86 3.63
N GLY A 254 -1.25 -14.61 4.22
CA GLY A 254 -1.81 -13.26 4.43
C GLY A 254 -2.26 -12.57 3.14
N ILE A 255 -2.37 -13.29 2.02
CA ILE A 255 -2.85 -12.77 0.73
C ILE A 255 -4.37 -12.90 0.74
N ARG A 256 -5.09 -11.76 0.78
CA ARG A 256 -6.55 -11.77 0.73
C ARG A 256 -7.02 -11.96 -0.71
N LEU A 257 -7.99 -12.85 -0.88
CA LEU A 257 -8.66 -13.05 -2.15
C LEU A 257 -9.57 -11.86 -2.46
N ILE A 258 -9.64 -11.49 -3.73
CA ILE A 258 -10.59 -10.50 -4.25
C ILE A 258 -11.92 -11.23 -4.40
N ASP A 259 -12.94 -10.81 -3.65
CA ASP A 259 -14.28 -11.31 -3.91
C ASP A 259 -14.79 -10.81 -5.26
N SER A 260 -15.61 -11.64 -5.90
CA SER A 260 -16.03 -11.40 -7.27
C SER A 260 -16.77 -10.06 -7.44
N GLN A 261 -17.55 -9.60 -6.45
CA GLN A 261 -18.27 -8.33 -6.55
C GLN A 261 -17.32 -7.13 -6.51
N ASN A 262 -16.38 -7.10 -5.56
CA ASN A 262 -15.41 -6.01 -5.45
C ASN A 262 -14.46 -5.96 -6.65
N GLY A 263 -14.02 -7.12 -7.15
CA GLY A 263 -13.18 -7.18 -8.35
C GLY A 263 -13.89 -6.62 -9.58
N ILE A 264 -15.17 -6.95 -9.77
CA ILE A 264 -15.98 -6.40 -10.87
C ILE A 264 -16.20 -4.89 -10.70
N SER A 265 -16.50 -4.41 -9.48
CA SER A 265 -16.65 -2.98 -9.22
C SER A 265 -15.37 -2.22 -9.57
N ALA A 266 -14.21 -2.75 -9.17
CA ALA A 266 -12.93 -2.12 -9.43
C ALA A 266 -12.60 -2.05 -10.93
N LEU A 267 -13.04 -3.02 -11.74
CA LEU A 267 -12.96 -2.93 -13.20
C LEU A 267 -13.82 -1.79 -13.75
N LEU A 268 -15.06 -1.65 -13.27
CA LEU A 268 -15.96 -0.57 -13.71
C LEU A 268 -15.43 0.81 -13.33
N ASP A 269 -14.88 0.94 -12.13
CA ASP A 269 -14.20 2.16 -11.68
C ASP A 269 -13.02 2.48 -12.61
N GLU A 270 -12.21 1.47 -12.95
CA GLU A 270 -11.11 1.66 -13.91
C GLU A 270 -11.57 1.87 -15.35
N LEU A 271 -12.82 1.59 -15.72
CA LEU A 271 -13.39 1.97 -17.03
C LEU A 271 -13.96 3.40 -17.02
N THR A 272 -14.23 3.98 -15.85
CA THR A 272 -14.87 5.29 -15.72
C THR A 272 -13.94 6.39 -15.22
N ARG A 273 -12.80 6.04 -14.62
CA ARG A 273 -11.86 6.99 -14.01
C ARG A 273 -11.14 7.89 -15.03
N PRO A 274 -11.06 9.22 -14.88
CA PRO A 274 -10.41 10.11 -15.87
C PRO A 274 -8.91 9.85 -16.07
N ASP A 275 -8.20 9.55 -14.99
CA ASP A 275 -6.72 9.55 -14.94
C ASP A 275 -6.12 8.14 -14.90
N SER A 276 -6.64 7.24 -15.75
CA SER A 276 -6.13 5.87 -15.90
C SER A 276 -4.63 5.82 -16.02
N LEU A 277 -3.99 4.92 -15.27
CA LEU A 277 -2.60 4.59 -15.53
C LEU A 277 -2.55 3.36 -16.45
N PRO A 278 -1.57 3.27 -17.38
CA PRO A 278 -1.44 2.09 -18.24
C PRO A 278 -1.27 0.77 -17.50
N GLN A 279 -0.85 0.81 -16.24
CA GLN A 279 -0.70 -0.35 -15.40
C GLN A 279 -1.26 -0.04 -14.01
N VAL A 280 -2.16 -0.89 -13.53
CA VAL A 280 -2.76 -0.79 -12.19
C VAL A 280 -2.67 -2.14 -11.49
N VAL A 281 -2.58 -2.13 -10.16
CA VAL A 281 -2.60 -3.33 -9.32
C VAL A 281 -3.87 -3.31 -8.48
N ILE A 282 -4.65 -4.37 -8.54
CA ILE A 282 -5.87 -4.52 -7.75
C ILE A 282 -5.77 -5.82 -6.96
N GLY A 283 -5.67 -5.72 -5.64
CA GLY A 283 -5.50 -6.85 -4.73
C GLY A 283 -4.93 -6.41 -3.38
N SER A 284 -4.75 -7.36 -2.45
CA SER A 284 -4.07 -7.08 -1.18
C SER A 284 -2.56 -6.92 -1.39
N PRO A 285 -1.84 -6.18 -0.53
CA PRO A 285 -0.38 -6.15 -0.53
C PRO A 285 0.20 -7.56 -0.47
N ILE A 286 0.96 -7.96 -1.48
CA ILE A 286 1.75 -9.20 -1.46
C ILE A 286 3.13 -8.80 -0.97
N LEU A 287 3.29 -8.75 0.35
CA LEU A 287 4.60 -8.59 0.96
C LEU A 287 5.31 -9.94 0.81
N ALA A 288 6.33 -10.01 -0.04
CA ALA A 288 7.22 -11.16 -0.03
C ALA A 288 7.67 -11.36 1.41
N GLU A 289 7.42 -12.55 1.98
CA GLU A 289 7.97 -12.93 3.28
C GLU A 289 9.50 -13.04 3.17
N LEU A 290 10.18 -11.91 3.04
CA LEU A 290 11.58 -11.77 3.40
C LEU A 290 11.66 -11.73 4.93
N LYS A 291 11.17 -12.79 5.58
CA LYS A 291 11.64 -13.14 6.92
C LYS A 291 13.04 -13.70 6.71
N ALA A 292 14.04 -12.82 6.62
CA ALA A 292 15.39 -13.25 6.98
C ALA A 292 15.27 -13.82 8.40
N ALA A 293 15.37 -15.13 8.54
CA ALA A 293 15.37 -15.78 9.85
C ALA A 293 16.68 -15.36 10.54
N LEU A 294 16.62 -14.26 11.28
CA LEU A 294 17.74 -13.80 12.08
C LEU A 294 17.89 -14.79 13.24
N PRO A 295 19.09 -15.33 13.50
CA PRO A 295 19.29 -16.21 14.63
C PRO A 295 18.86 -15.50 15.92
N ALA A 296 18.05 -16.16 16.75
CA ALA A 296 17.57 -15.60 18.00
C ALA A 296 18.73 -15.07 18.85
N GLY A 297 18.59 -13.87 19.40
CA GLY A 297 19.65 -13.24 20.21
C GLY A 297 20.73 -12.51 19.40
N SER A 298 20.68 -12.51 18.06
CA SER A 298 21.66 -11.78 17.25
C SER A 298 21.57 -10.27 17.45
N THR A 299 22.72 -9.61 17.57
CA THR A 299 22.80 -8.16 17.45
C THR A 299 22.67 -7.77 15.98
N LEU A 300 21.80 -6.81 15.69
CA LEU A 300 21.57 -6.31 14.36
C LEU A 300 22.25 -4.97 14.15
N THR A 301 22.75 -4.75 12.95
CA THR A 301 23.44 -3.53 12.57
C THR A 301 22.80 -2.99 11.31
N LEU A 302 22.18 -1.82 11.41
CA LEU A 302 21.53 -1.12 10.32
C LEU A 302 22.41 0.07 9.93
N ARG A 303 22.83 0.13 8.68
CA ARG A 303 23.56 1.28 8.13
C ARG A 303 22.58 2.24 7.48
N ARG A 304 22.64 3.51 7.86
CA ARG A 304 21.83 4.58 7.28
C ARG A 304 22.75 5.70 6.84
N ARG A 305 22.61 6.09 5.57
CA ARG A 305 23.22 7.32 5.04
C ARG A 305 22.21 8.44 5.16
N LEU A 306 22.61 9.54 5.79
CA LEU A 306 21.79 10.72 5.97
C LEU A 306 22.41 11.89 5.22
N ALA A 307 21.58 12.56 4.44
CA ALA A 307 21.92 13.76 3.70
C ALA A 307 20.81 14.80 3.83
N LEU A 308 21.19 16.08 3.76
CA LEU A 308 20.23 17.19 3.86
C LEU A 308 19.24 17.17 2.69
N ARG A 309 19.72 16.88 1.47
CA ARG A 309 18.88 16.74 0.26
C ARG A 309 17.83 15.63 0.35
N ASP A 310 18.09 14.57 1.11
CA ASP A 310 17.21 13.42 1.24
C ASP A 310 16.22 13.59 2.41
N ASN A 311 16.39 14.65 3.22
CA ASN A 311 15.58 14.96 4.40
C ASN A 311 15.23 16.45 4.45
N PRO A 312 14.35 16.95 3.55
CA PRO A 312 14.06 18.37 3.40
C PRO A 312 13.62 19.07 4.69
N PHE A 313 12.91 18.37 5.58
CA PHE A 313 12.47 18.88 6.88
C PHE A 313 13.63 19.39 7.76
N LEU A 314 14.87 18.95 7.54
CA LEU A 314 16.03 19.43 8.32
C LEU A 314 16.29 20.92 8.12
N ASN A 315 15.80 21.50 7.01
CA ASN A 315 15.84 22.95 6.81
C ASN A 315 14.94 23.71 7.80
N ASP A 316 13.92 23.03 8.33
CA ASP A 316 12.97 23.58 9.31
C ASP A 316 13.41 23.29 10.75
N HIS A 317 14.54 22.62 10.97
CA HIS A 317 15.09 22.34 12.30
C HIS A 317 16.57 22.73 12.35
N ARG A 318 16.82 24.04 12.35
CA ARG A 318 18.15 24.66 12.36
C ARG A 318 18.38 25.45 13.66
N ILE A 319 19.52 25.20 14.31
CA ILE A 319 19.99 25.97 15.45
C ILE A 319 21.13 26.87 14.98
N GLY A 320 20.82 28.16 14.82
CA GLY A 320 21.71 29.07 14.09
C GLY A 320 21.85 28.62 12.63
N PRO A 321 23.07 28.54 12.06
CA PRO A 321 23.25 28.09 10.68
C PRO A 321 23.15 26.56 10.51
N GLN A 322 23.28 25.79 11.59
CA GLN A 322 23.42 24.34 11.51
C GLN A 322 22.06 23.63 11.51
N ALA A 323 21.83 22.77 10.53
CA ALA A 323 20.70 21.83 10.58
C ALA A 323 21.02 20.69 11.55
N VAL A 324 20.05 20.33 12.37
CA VAL A 324 20.21 19.35 13.45
C VAL A 324 19.12 18.31 13.33
N LEU A 325 19.45 17.03 13.48
CA LEU A 325 18.43 15.98 13.53
C LEU A 325 17.62 16.12 14.83
N PRO A 326 16.29 16.28 14.77
CA PRO A 326 15.45 16.29 15.96
C PRO A 326 15.61 15.00 16.76
N ALA A 327 15.67 15.11 18.08
CA ALA A 327 15.79 13.95 18.96
C ALA A 327 14.58 13.00 18.81
N THR A 328 13.40 13.54 18.47
CA THR A 328 12.19 12.77 18.16
C THR A 328 12.31 11.96 16.88
N CYS A 329 13.03 12.44 15.86
CA CYS A 329 13.36 11.65 14.67
C CYS A 329 14.33 10.51 15.02
N ALA A 330 15.30 10.75 15.91
CA ALA A 330 16.21 9.70 16.38
C ALA A 330 15.47 8.63 17.19
N SER A 331 14.60 9.00 18.14
CA SER A 331 13.79 8.03 18.90
C SER A 331 12.79 7.28 17.99
N ALA A 332 12.20 7.96 17.00
CA ALA A 332 11.38 7.30 15.98
C ALA A 332 12.18 6.26 15.17
N TRP A 333 13.43 6.57 14.80
CA TRP A 333 14.29 5.61 14.11
C TRP A 333 14.56 4.36 14.96
N LEU A 334 14.83 4.52 16.26
CA LEU A 334 14.98 3.39 17.20
C LEU A 334 13.71 2.51 17.20
N ALA A 335 12.53 3.13 17.41
CA ALA A 335 11.26 2.43 17.49
C ALA A 335 10.86 1.72 16.17
N ASP A 336 10.94 2.44 15.05
CA ASP A 336 10.63 1.94 13.71
C ASP A 336 11.48 0.72 13.35
N ALA A 337 12.79 0.81 13.62
CA ALA A 337 13.73 -0.26 13.30
C ALA A 337 13.44 -1.52 14.11
N CYS A 338 13.17 -1.39 15.41
CA CYS A 338 12.78 -2.52 16.24
C CYS A 338 11.47 -3.15 15.75
N GLN A 339 10.42 -2.35 15.51
CA GLN A 339 9.12 -2.89 15.08
C GLN A 339 9.19 -3.57 13.71
N ALA A 340 9.97 -3.04 12.77
CA ALA A 340 10.15 -3.63 11.45
C ALA A 340 10.72 -5.06 11.48
N LEU A 341 11.46 -5.42 12.54
CA LEU A 341 12.00 -6.77 12.73
C LEU A 341 10.96 -7.78 13.24
N HIS A 342 9.85 -7.31 13.81
CA HIS A 342 8.85 -8.16 14.46
C HIS A 342 7.43 -7.89 13.95
N PRO A 343 7.09 -8.36 12.73
CA PRO A 343 5.72 -8.30 12.24
C PRO A 343 4.75 -8.94 13.25
N GLY A 344 3.76 -8.17 13.71
CA GLY A 344 2.78 -8.60 14.71
C GLY A 344 3.02 -8.09 16.14
N LEU A 345 4.18 -7.50 16.42
CA LEU A 345 4.40 -6.71 17.64
C LEU A 345 4.32 -5.21 17.31
N SER A 346 3.94 -4.42 18.30
CA SER A 346 3.87 -2.95 18.20
C SER A 346 4.76 -2.29 19.25
N PHE A 347 5.35 -1.15 18.91
CA PHE A 347 6.08 -0.33 19.88
C PHE A 347 5.16 0.10 21.02
N SER A 348 5.59 -0.16 22.26
CA SER A 348 4.81 0.13 23.47
C SER A 348 5.58 0.98 24.47
N HIS A 349 6.91 0.83 24.52
CA HIS A 349 7.72 1.50 25.53
C HIS A 349 9.11 1.88 25.03
N MET A 350 9.62 3.02 25.48
CA MET A 350 11.05 3.34 25.41
C MET A 350 11.56 3.80 26.78
N GLU A 351 12.62 3.17 27.26
CA GLU A 351 13.28 3.54 28.51
C GLU A 351 14.63 4.18 28.21
N ASP A 352 14.98 5.15 29.05
CA ASP A 352 16.30 5.75 29.12
C ASP A 352 16.86 6.26 27.78
N PHE A 353 16.03 6.97 27.02
CA PHE A 353 16.45 7.58 25.76
C PHE A 353 17.41 8.74 26.04
N LYS A 354 18.63 8.66 25.52
CA LYS A 354 19.71 9.65 25.76
C LYS A 354 20.15 10.30 24.47
N ILE A 355 20.39 11.61 24.55
CA ILE A 355 21.06 12.39 23.52
C ILE A 355 22.51 12.58 23.96
N LEU A 356 23.40 11.75 23.43
CA LEU A 356 24.82 11.75 23.76
C LEU A 356 25.59 12.80 22.95
N LYS A 357 25.28 12.86 21.65
CA LYS A 357 25.76 13.90 20.73
C LYS A 357 24.78 14.05 19.57
N GLY A 358 24.18 15.24 19.43
CA GLY A 358 23.28 15.54 18.31
C GLY A 358 23.95 15.33 16.95
N ILE A 359 23.19 14.83 15.98
CA ILE A 359 23.61 14.76 14.58
C ILE A 359 23.39 16.12 13.94
N THR A 360 24.46 16.71 13.41
CA THR A 360 24.46 18.01 12.74
C THR A 360 24.87 17.86 11.28
N PHE A 361 24.30 18.69 10.41
CA PHE A 361 24.61 18.71 8.98
C PHE A 361 25.28 20.03 8.65
N ASP A 362 26.51 19.95 8.12
CA ASP A 362 27.30 21.08 7.66
C ASP A 362 27.36 21.01 6.12
N GLU A 363 27.07 22.13 5.45
CA GLU A 363 27.14 22.23 3.98
C GLU A 363 28.59 22.27 3.48
N SER A 364 29.58 22.51 4.36
CA SER A 364 31.00 22.64 4.02
C SER A 364 31.84 21.36 4.17
N ILE A 365 31.30 20.28 4.73
CA ILE A 365 32.04 19.03 5.02
C ILE A 365 31.37 17.82 4.32
N ASN A 366 32.15 17.09 3.50
CA ASN A 366 31.84 15.75 2.93
C ASN A 366 30.61 15.57 2.01
N GLU A 367 30.56 16.26 0.86
CA GLU A 367 29.59 16.01 -0.24
C GLU A 367 28.10 15.82 0.17
N GLY A 368 27.76 16.22 1.40
CA GLY A 368 26.45 16.14 2.03
C GLY A 368 25.98 14.77 2.54
N VAL A 369 26.82 13.71 2.63
CA VAL A 369 26.36 12.36 3.06
C VAL A 369 27.20 11.78 4.19
N ASN A 370 26.59 11.58 5.36
CA ASN A 370 27.22 10.89 6.50
C ASN A 370 26.59 9.52 6.73
N GLU A 371 27.43 8.52 7.03
CA GLU A 371 26.97 7.18 7.38
C GLU A 371 26.86 7.02 8.91
N TYR A 372 25.72 6.50 9.34
CA TYR A 372 25.40 6.22 10.73
C TYR A 372 25.01 4.75 10.87
N ILE A 373 25.34 4.19 12.02
CA ILE A 373 25.10 2.79 12.37
C ILE A 373 24.11 2.78 13.53
N LEU A 374 22.96 2.14 13.33
CA LEU A 374 22.05 1.74 14.41
C LEU A 374 22.33 0.27 14.77
N GLU A 375 22.81 0.06 15.98
CA GLU A 375 23.01 -1.26 16.57
C GLU A 375 21.79 -1.60 17.45
N LEU A 376 21.20 -2.78 17.26
CA LEU A 376 20.06 -3.28 18.02
C LEU A 376 20.46 -4.59 18.69
N LYS A 377 20.66 -4.56 20.00
CA LYS A 377 21.05 -5.72 20.81
C LYS A 377 19.86 -6.20 21.63
N PRO A 378 19.44 -7.48 21.52
CA PRO A 378 18.40 -8.02 22.41
C PRO A 378 18.78 -7.86 23.88
N ALA A 379 17.90 -7.24 24.66
CA ALA A 379 18.11 -6.93 26.08
C ALA A 379 17.45 -7.96 27.01
N ALA A 380 16.58 -8.82 26.47
CA ALA A 380 15.89 -9.88 27.20
C ALA A 380 15.86 -11.18 26.37
N ALA A 381 15.53 -12.30 27.03
CA ALA A 381 15.28 -13.55 26.32
C ALA A 381 14.09 -13.38 25.34
N PRO A 382 14.09 -14.05 24.18
CA PRO A 382 13.00 -13.95 23.22
C PRO A 382 11.66 -14.36 23.85
N ASP A 383 10.66 -13.50 23.74
CA ASP A 383 9.27 -13.76 24.14
C ASP A 383 8.34 -13.47 22.94
N GLU A 384 7.44 -14.39 22.62
CA GLU A 384 6.51 -14.24 21.50
C GLU A 384 5.56 -13.04 21.63
N ASN A 385 5.34 -12.56 22.85
CA ASN A 385 4.44 -11.43 23.13
C ASN A 385 5.19 -10.13 23.41
N LYS A 386 6.50 -10.18 23.66
CA LYS A 386 7.31 -9.02 24.05
C LYS A 386 8.74 -9.14 23.55
N GLN A 387 9.28 -8.06 22.99
CA GLN A 387 10.68 -8.00 22.59
C GLN A 387 11.31 -6.73 23.13
N VAL A 388 12.55 -6.82 23.63
CA VAL A 388 13.28 -5.70 24.24
C VAL A 388 14.65 -5.58 23.60
N TYR A 389 15.00 -4.37 23.17
CA TYR A 389 16.25 -4.06 22.49
C TYR A 389 16.97 -2.88 23.14
N ASP A 390 18.25 -3.05 23.45
CA ASP A 390 19.16 -1.92 23.64
C ASP A 390 19.54 -1.41 22.25
N ALA A 391 19.18 -0.17 21.96
CA ALA A 391 19.41 0.45 20.66
C ALA A 391 20.43 1.60 20.78
N LEU A 392 21.37 1.66 19.83
CA LEU A 392 22.47 2.62 19.85
C LEU A 392 22.80 3.14 18.46
N ILE A 393 22.74 4.46 18.27
CA ILE A 393 23.17 5.15 17.06
C ILE A 393 24.60 5.65 17.22
N THR A 394 25.47 5.26 16.30
CA THR A 394 26.87 5.68 16.26
C THR A 394 27.32 6.12 14.87
N SER A 395 28.44 6.83 14.79
CA SER A 395 29.18 7.11 13.57
C SER A 395 30.68 6.92 13.80
N GLN A 396 31.49 7.07 12.76
CA GLN A 396 32.94 7.13 12.85
C GLN A 396 33.44 8.49 12.36
N ASN A 397 34.42 9.06 13.04
CA ASN A 397 35.15 10.22 12.52
C ASN A 397 36.28 9.79 11.58
N GLU A 398 36.96 10.77 10.96
CA GLU A 398 38.10 10.56 10.05
C GLU A 398 39.26 9.74 10.68
N GLY A 399 39.36 9.69 12.01
CA GLY A 399 40.33 8.90 12.75
C GLY A 399 39.82 7.53 13.24
N SER A 400 38.72 7.03 12.68
CA SER A 400 38.07 5.75 13.05
C SER A 400 37.58 5.66 14.50
N ARG A 401 37.48 6.79 15.22
CA ARG A 401 36.92 6.83 16.58
C ARG A 401 35.40 6.78 16.50
N LYS A 402 34.80 5.82 17.23
CA LYS A 402 33.34 5.67 17.37
C LYS A 402 32.78 6.89 18.13
N ILE A 403 31.80 7.56 17.51
CA ILE A 403 31.02 8.64 18.13
C ILE A 403 29.65 8.07 18.48
N PHE A 404 29.20 8.30 19.71
CA PHE A 404 27.89 7.89 20.19
C PHE A 404 26.91 9.06 20.09
N HIS A 405 25.77 8.84 19.45
CA HIS A 405 24.80 9.90 19.17
C HIS A 405 23.55 9.80 20.03
N TYR A 406 22.86 8.67 19.97
CA TYR A 406 21.60 8.43 20.69
C TYR A 406 21.54 6.98 21.16
N SER A 407 20.93 6.75 22.31
CA SER A 407 20.65 5.40 22.82
C SER A 407 19.29 5.32 23.49
N GLY A 408 18.73 4.13 23.61
CA GLY A 408 17.54 3.88 24.42
C GLY A 408 17.17 2.40 24.39
N GLN A 409 16.41 1.96 25.38
CA GLN A 409 15.87 0.60 25.41
C GLN A 409 14.44 0.60 24.86
N VAL A 410 14.22 -0.14 23.78
CA VAL A 410 12.94 -0.19 23.05
C VAL A 410 12.21 -1.48 23.39
N THR A 411 10.96 -1.37 23.83
CA THR A 411 10.07 -2.50 24.05
C THR A 411 8.97 -2.53 23.00
N LEU A 412 8.79 -3.71 22.41
CA LEU A 412 7.67 -4.07 21.56
C LEU A 412 6.74 -5.02 22.32
N SER A 413 5.45 -4.93 22.10
CA SER A 413 4.44 -5.79 22.72
C SER A 413 3.36 -6.17 21.71
N LYS A 414 2.83 -7.39 21.84
CA LYS A 414 1.75 -7.90 20.99
C LYS A 414 0.42 -7.20 21.28
N GLN A 415 0.19 -6.85 22.53
CA GLN A 415 -0.95 -6.06 22.99
C GLN A 415 -0.43 -4.80 23.66
N ILE A 416 -0.89 -3.64 23.17
CA ILE A 416 -0.67 -2.37 23.83
C ILE A 416 -1.79 -2.19 24.88
N PRO A 417 -1.47 -1.83 26.13
CA PRO A 417 -2.49 -1.52 27.14
C PRO A 417 -3.46 -0.45 26.65
N SER A 418 -4.71 -0.50 27.14
CA SER A 418 -5.67 0.57 26.86
C SER A 418 -5.17 1.89 27.43
N ALA A 419 -5.25 2.94 26.61
CA ALA A 419 -4.83 4.28 27.01
C ALA A 419 -5.60 4.73 28.28
N PRO A 420 -4.90 5.26 29.30
CA PRO A 420 -5.54 5.89 30.44
C PRO A 420 -6.46 7.02 30.00
N ARG A 421 -7.47 7.30 30.83
CA ARG A 421 -8.35 8.47 30.70
C ARG A 421 -8.24 9.35 31.95
N PRO A 422 -7.14 10.12 32.12
CA PRO A 422 -7.05 11.12 33.17
C PRO A 422 -8.14 12.20 33.04
N ALA A 423 -8.22 13.10 34.02
CA ALA A 423 -9.25 14.16 34.04
C ALA A 423 -9.26 14.97 32.73
N SER A 424 -10.45 15.20 32.18
CA SER A 424 -10.61 15.88 30.89
C SER A 424 -10.21 17.35 30.95
N LEU A 425 -10.02 17.98 29.79
CA LEU A 425 -9.82 19.44 29.69
C LEU A 425 -10.91 20.24 30.41
N ALA A 426 -12.12 19.69 30.56
CA ALA A 426 -13.21 20.32 31.30
C ALA A 426 -12.92 20.47 32.81
N ALA A 427 -11.97 19.70 33.36
CA ALA A 427 -11.49 19.86 34.73
C ALA A 427 -10.57 21.07 34.91
N LEU A 428 -10.04 21.66 33.83
CA LEU A 428 -9.40 22.99 33.84
C LEU A 428 -10.49 24.07 33.99
N ASN A 429 -11.32 24.00 35.03
CA ASN A 429 -12.31 25.02 35.37
C ASN A 429 -11.57 26.32 35.70
N LYS A 430 -11.69 27.34 34.85
CA LYS A 430 -10.99 28.61 35.03
C LYS A 430 -11.91 29.79 34.72
N HIS A 431 -11.98 30.69 35.69
CA HIS A 431 -12.42 32.06 35.47
C HIS A 431 -11.29 32.96 34.91
N ASP A 432 -10.04 32.47 34.76
CA ASP A 432 -8.87 33.30 34.37
C ASP A 432 -7.91 32.64 33.35
N LEU A 433 -8.40 31.98 32.30
CA LEU A 433 -7.55 31.61 31.16
C LEU A 433 -7.32 32.79 30.23
N GLN A 434 -6.06 33.05 29.88
CA GLN A 434 -5.67 33.98 28.81
C GLN A 434 -4.86 33.21 27.75
N PRO A 435 -5.55 32.49 26.84
CA PRO A 435 -4.86 31.69 25.84
C PRO A 435 -4.06 32.56 24.87
N LYS A 436 -2.84 32.14 24.53
CA LYS A 436 -1.96 32.84 23.58
C LYS A 436 -1.89 32.10 22.24
N ASP A 437 -1.89 32.85 21.15
CA ASP A 437 -1.65 32.28 19.81
C ASP A 437 -0.18 31.83 19.71
N ALA A 438 0.02 30.57 19.30
CA ALA A 438 1.36 30.01 19.19
C ALA A 438 2.23 30.70 18.13
N LYS A 439 1.61 31.35 17.13
CA LYS A 439 2.33 32.12 16.09
C LYS A 439 3.24 33.18 16.68
N GLU A 440 2.89 33.76 17.83
CA GLU A 440 3.72 34.75 18.52
C GLU A 440 5.08 34.16 18.93
N PHE A 441 5.10 32.92 19.42
CA PHE A 441 6.31 32.24 19.88
C PHE A 441 7.23 31.82 18.73
N TYR A 442 6.66 31.47 17.57
CA TYR A 442 7.46 31.21 16.37
C TYR A 442 7.97 32.52 15.75
N ALA A 443 7.14 33.56 15.69
CA ALA A 443 7.50 34.84 15.08
C ALA A 443 8.56 35.61 15.87
N ASN A 444 8.46 35.61 17.21
CA ASN A 444 9.41 36.34 18.06
C ASN A 444 10.75 35.63 18.24
N GLY A 445 10.88 34.35 17.82
CA GLY A 445 12.10 33.56 17.94
C GLY A 445 12.21 32.71 19.22
N THR A 446 11.20 32.71 20.09
CA THR A 446 11.13 31.76 21.21
C THR A 446 11.17 30.32 20.71
N LEU A 447 10.54 30.01 19.58
CA LEU A 447 10.67 28.72 18.92
C LEU A 447 11.37 28.92 17.57
N PHE A 448 12.51 28.26 17.37
CA PHE A 448 13.32 28.37 16.15
C PHE A 448 12.79 27.54 14.97
N HIS A 449 11.77 26.73 15.21
CA HIS A 449 11.25 25.70 14.32
C HIS A 449 10.57 26.30 13.08
N GLY A 450 10.91 25.76 11.91
CA GLY A 450 10.28 26.05 10.62
C GLY A 450 8.98 25.26 10.40
N PRO A 451 8.32 25.45 9.24
CA PRO A 451 6.95 24.97 8.97
C PRO A 451 6.71 23.48 9.26
N SER A 452 7.67 22.59 9.00
CA SER A 452 7.53 21.15 9.27
C SER A 452 7.34 20.81 10.76
N PHE A 453 7.62 21.73 11.68
CA PHE A 453 7.58 21.52 13.13
C PHE A 453 6.72 22.56 13.88
N GLN A 454 6.03 23.45 13.15
CA GLN A 454 5.12 24.46 13.72
C GLN A 454 3.75 23.86 14.06
N GLY A 455 3.74 22.85 14.93
CA GLY A 455 2.53 22.13 15.30
C GLY A 455 1.73 22.79 16.42
N ILE A 456 2.34 23.64 17.25
CA ILE A 456 1.62 24.29 18.34
C ILE A 456 0.65 25.31 17.74
N GLN A 457 -0.63 25.20 18.10
CA GLN A 457 -1.68 26.11 17.68
C GLN A 457 -1.95 27.17 18.74
N GLN A 458 -1.91 26.78 20.01
CA GLN A 458 -2.31 27.63 21.12
C GLN A 458 -1.59 27.21 22.41
N VAL A 459 -1.16 28.19 23.20
CA VAL A 459 -0.71 27.98 24.58
C VAL A 459 -1.87 28.36 25.49
N LEU A 460 -2.51 27.37 26.09
CA LEU A 460 -3.69 27.55 26.93
C LEU A 460 -3.30 27.94 28.37
N LEU A 461 -2.30 27.28 28.93
CA LEU A 461 -1.75 27.55 30.24
C LEU A 461 -0.23 27.61 30.17
N LEU A 462 0.36 28.57 30.87
CA LEU A 462 1.78 28.70 31.08
C LEU A 462 1.98 29.31 32.47
N ASP A 463 2.36 28.48 33.44
CA ASP A 463 2.74 28.90 34.79
C ASP A 463 4.03 28.19 35.25
N GLU A 464 4.48 28.44 36.47
CA GLU A 464 5.74 27.89 37.00
C GLU A 464 5.74 26.35 37.10
N LYS A 465 4.57 25.70 37.14
CA LYS A 465 4.44 24.25 37.32
C LYS A 465 4.00 23.55 36.06
N GLN A 466 3.26 24.21 35.16
CA GLN A 466 2.62 23.55 34.04
C GLN A 466 2.59 24.38 32.76
N VAL A 467 2.63 23.67 31.62
CA VAL A 467 2.30 24.22 30.30
C VAL A 467 1.27 23.32 29.64
N VAL A 468 0.17 23.91 29.17
CA VAL A 468 -0.85 23.20 28.40
C VAL A 468 -0.92 23.80 27.01
N ILE A 469 -0.65 22.99 25.99
CA ILE A 469 -0.64 23.42 24.59
C ILE A 469 -1.59 22.59 23.75
N LYS A 470 -2.24 23.25 22.78
CA LYS A 470 -2.95 22.59 21.69
C LYS A 470 -1.99 22.38 20.53
N VAL A 471 -1.89 21.16 20.03
CA VAL A 471 -1.00 20.78 18.93
C VAL A 471 -1.82 20.18 17.80
N MET A 472 -1.58 20.66 16.57
CA MET A 472 -2.10 20.09 15.33
C MET A 472 -1.13 20.48 14.23
N LEU A 473 -0.63 19.49 13.48
CA LEU A 473 0.26 19.73 12.37
C LEU A 473 -0.39 19.19 11.08
N PRO A 474 -0.52 19.99 10.02
CA PRO A 474 -1.03 19.51 8.74
C PRO A 474 -0.19 18.37 8.15
N PRO A 475 -0.76 17.54 7.25
CA PRO A 475 -0.01 16.46 6.61
C PRO A 475 1.22 16.96 5.86
N LEU A 476 2.37 16.38 6.16
CA LEU A 476 3.59 16.56 5.37
C LEU A 476 3.67 15.50 4.26
N SER A 477 4.11 15.87 3.07
CA SER A 477 4.28 14.89 1.98
C SER A 477 5.39 13.87 2.31
N PRO A 478 5.36 12.66 1.75
CA PRO A 478 6.45 11.69 1.92
C PRO A 478 7.82 12.25 1.53
N GLN A 479 7.87 13.13 0.53
CA GLN A 479 9.09 13.80 0.09
C GLN A 479 9.65 14.74 1.18
N VAL A 480 8.79 15.49 1.87
CA VAL A 480 9.22 16.39 2.96
C VAL A 480 9.68 15.59 4.17
N GLN A 481 8.96 14.51 4.52
CA GLN A 481 9.31 13.64 5.64
C GLN A 481 10.65 12.92 5.46
N GLY A 482 11.11 12.76 4.21
CA GLY A 482 12.39 12.15 3.88
C GLY A 482 12.50 10.72 4.43
N GLN A 483 13.61 10.44 5.12
CA GLN A 483 13.90 9.10 5.66
C GLN A 483 13.26 8.84 7.04
N PHE A 484 12.42 9.76 7.54
CA PHE A 484 11.79 9.67 8.87
C PHE A 484 10.26 9.77 8.76
N PRO A 485 9.60 8.81 8.10
CA PRO A 485 8.15 8.85 7.89
C PRO A 485 7.39 8.66 9.21
N ALA A 486 6.26 9.35 9.37
CA ALA A 486 5.34 9.12 10.48
C ALA A 486 4.65 7.75 10.32
N ARG A 487 5.18 6.71 11.00
CA ARG A 487 4.70 5.32 10.92
C ARG A 487 4.40 4.73 12.29
N VAL A 488 5.43 4.34 13.05
CA VAL A 488 5.24 3.85 14.43
C VAL A 488 4.93 5.01 15.35
N THR A 489 5.64 6.12 15.16
CA THR A 489 5.46 7.37 15.90
C THR A 489 5.43 8.53 14.91
N ASN A 490 4.96 9.71 15.34
CA ASN A 490 4.98 10.92 14.52
C ASN A 490 6.05 11.88 15.05
N PRO A 491 7.29 11.83 14.53
CA PRO A 491 8.39 12.60 15.11
C PRO A 491 8.18 14.12 15.00
N PHE A 492 7.43 14.59 14.00
CA PHE A 492 7.15 16.01 13.78
C PHE A 492 6.17 16.57 14.82
N ILE A 493 5.09 15.83 15.10
CA ILE A 493 4.14 16.20 16.16
C ILE A 493 4.78 16.04 17.54
N ASN A 494 5.55 14.97 17.76
CA ASN A 494 6.26 14.76 19.01
C ASN A 494 7.26 15.89 19.29
N ASP A 495 7.91 16.43 18.25
CA ASP A 495 8.81 17.57 18.39
C ASP A 495 8.03 18.84 18.82
N ALA A 496 6.90 19.13 18.16
CA ALA A 496 6.00 20.20 18.55
C ALA A 496 5.48 20.08 20.00
N ILE A 497 5.35 18.86 20.51
CA ILE A 497 4.95 18.60 21.90
C ILE A 497 6.07 18.94 22.88
N VAL A 498 7.32 18.54 22.61
CA VAL A 498 8.46 18.82 23.51
C VAL A 498 8.91 20.29 23.46
N GLN A 499 8.51 21.05 22.44
CA GLN A 499 8.69 22.51 22.38
C GLN A 499 8.06 23.25 23.58
N SER A 500 7.11 22.63 24.30
CA SER A 500 6.56 23.17 25.57
C SER A 500 7.65 23.47 26.61
N LEU A 501 8.72 22.67 26.70
CA LEU A 501 9.87 22.94 27.59
C LEU A 501 10.62 24.22 27.18
N LEU A 502 10.77 24.48 25.87
CA LEU A 502 11.44 25.68 25.38
C LEU A 502 10.63 26.94 25.71
N ILE A 503 9.31 26.88 25.56
CA ILE A 503 8.41 27.98 25.96
C ILE A 503 8.57 28.26 27.45
N TRP A 504 8.55 27.22 28.27
CA TRP A 504 8.65 27.35 29.73
C TRP A 504 10.00 27.94 30.15
N THR A 505 11.10 27.35 29.71
CA THR A 505 12.46 27.76 30.10
C THR A 505 12.80 29.19 29.66
N GLN A 506 12.36 29.60 28.47
CA GLN A 506 12.54 31.00 28.05
C GLN A 506 11.66 31.98 28.82
N THR A 507 10.52 31.55 29.34
CA THR A 507 9.67 32.40 30.15
C THR A 507 10.25 32.62 31.54
N TYR A 508 10.77 31.57 32.18
CA TYR A 508 11.19 31.61 33.59
C TYR A 508 12.68 31.81 33.83
N TYR A 509 13.52 31.40 32.88
CA TYR A 509 14.98 31.54 32.97
C TYR A 509 15.57 32.51 31.96
N ASP A 510 14.73 33.02 31.03
CA ASP A 510 15.20 33.74 29.86
C ASP A 510 16.39 32.99 29.26
N ALA A 511 16.21 31.70 28.99
CA ALA A 511 17.23 30.84 28.40
C ALA A 511 16.53 29.64 27.75
N PRO A 512 16.88 29.28 26.50
CA PRO A 512 16.38 28.07 25.91
C PRO A 512 17.01 26.84 26.57
N CYS A 513 16.32 25.72 26.49
CA CYS A 513 16.88 24.41 26.79
C CYS A 513 16.97 23.53 25.55
N LEU A 514 17.88 22.56 25.58
CA LEU A 514 17.88 21.44 24.63
C LEU A 514 17.62 20.14 25.38
N PRO A 515 16.79 19.23 24.84
CA PRO A 515 16.58 17.92 25.43
C PRO A 515 17.91 17.17 25.57
N SER A 516 18.08 16.45 26.69
CA SER A 516 19.27 15.64 26.97
C SER A 516 18.93 14.17 27.21
N ARG A 517 17.80 13.90 27.86
CA ARG A 517 17.37 12.56 28.25
C ARG A 517 15.86 12.48 28.40
N LEU A 518 15.29 11.31 28.15
CA LEU A 518 13.93 10.96 28.51
C LEU A 518 13.98 9.64 29.28
N HIS A 519 13.55 9.66 30.55
CA HIS A 519 13.57 8.45 31.40
C HIS A 519 12.62 7.38 30.88
N GLN A 520 11.40 7.77 30.51
CA GLN A 520 10.38 6.81 30.13
C GLN A 520 9.40 7.37 29.09
N TRP A 521 9.06 6.56 28.10
CA TRP A 521 8.02 6.82 27.11
C TRP A 521 7.02 5.66 27.09
N GLU A 522 5.79 5.90 27.53
CA GLU A 522 4.65 5.01 27.35
C GLU A 522 3.90 5.36 26.06
N HIS A 523 3.83 4.44 25.09
CA HIS A 523 3.16 4.68 23.81
C HIS A 523 1.89 3.83 23.68
N TYR A 524 0.75 4.49 23.45
CA TYR A 524 -0.54 3.82 23.28
C TYR A 524 -1.01 3.81 21.82
N ARG A 525 -0.83 4.93 21.12
CA ARG A 525 -1.25 5.10 19.72
C ARG A 525 -0.53 6.26 19.03
N LEU A 526 -0.37 6.15 17.72
CA LEU A 526 0.13 7.20 16.83
C LEU A 526 -0.81 8.42 16.83
N ILE A 527 -0.23 9.62 16.78
CA ILE A 527 -0.97 10.86 16.46
C ILE A 527 -0.88 11.10 14.95
N PRO A 528 -1.99 10.97 14.19
CA PRO A 528 -1.98 11.28 12.76
C PRO A 528 -1.88 12.79 12.53
N PHE A 529 -1.36 13.18 11.38
CA PHE A 529 -1.42 14.58 10.94
C PHE A 529 -2.86 15.08 10.83
N GLY A 530 -3.05 16.38 11.00
CA GLY A 530 -4.34 17.06 10.93
C GLY A 530 -5.24 16.85 12.16
N LEU A 531 -4.87 15.99 13.10
CA LEU A 531 -5.65 15.74 14.30
C LEU A 531 -5.21 16.65 15.45
N PRO A 532 -6.11 17.45 16.04
CA PRO A 532 -5.78 18.26 17.21
C PRO A 532 -5.67 17.40 18.47
N VAL A 533 -4.62 17.62 19.23
CA VAL A 533 -4.36 17.00 20.53
C VAL A 533 -3.93 18.05 21.56
N TRP A 534 -4.00 17.67 22.82
CA TRP A 534 -3.58 18.50 23.94
C TRP A 534 -2.40 17.86 24.66
N ALA A 535 -1.32 18.62 24.83
CA ALA A 535 -0.15 18.19 25.59
C ALA A 535 -0.04 18.97 26.90
N PHE A 536 0.18 18.23 27.99
CA PHE A 536 0.24 18.72 29.35
C PHE A 536 1.64 18.47 29.88
N LEU A 537 2.47 19.51 29.90
CA LEU A 537 3.75 19.50 30.57
C LEU A 537 3.55 19.84 32.05
N GLU A 538 4.02 18.96 32.93
CA GLU A 538 4.22 19.23 34.36
C GLU A 538 5.72 19.32 34.64
N VAL A 539 6.18 20.46 35.15
CA VAL A 539 7.57 20.68 35.55
C VAL A 539 7.77 20.13 36.96
N THR A 540 8.60 19.11 37.08
CA THR A 540 8.84 18.39 38.35
C THR A 540 10.12 18.82 39.03
N HIS A 541 11.11 19.29 38.26
CA HIS A 541 12.35 19.84 38.79
C HIS A 541 12.89 20.91 37.84
N HIS A 542 13.44 22.00 38.37
CA HIS A 542 14.13 23.00 37.55
C HIS A 542 15.14 23.81 38.36
N ASN A 543 16.19 24.28 37.68
CA ASN A 543 17.16 25.26 38.15
C ASN A 543 17.74 26.01 36.94
N GLN A 544 18.73 26.90 37.15
CA GLN A 544 19.32 27.70 36.07
C GLN A 544 20.07 26.90 34.99
N HIS A 545 20.32 25.60 35.22
CA HIS A 545 21.09 24.72 34.34
C HIS A 545 20.26 23.55 33.78
N ALA A 546 19.15 23.19 34.40
CA ALA A 546 18.36 22.03 34.01
C ALA A 546 16.88 22.22 34.29
N VAL A 547 16.04 21.60 33.46
CA VAL A 547 14.59 21.44 33.66
C VAL A 547 14.24 19.97 33.46
N VAL A 548 13.31 19.45 34.25
CA VAL A 548 12.74 18.11 34.12
C VAL A 548 11.23 18.22 34.20
N GLY A 549 10.54 17.52 33.30
CA GLY A 549 9.09 17.48 33.32
C GLY A 549 8.49 16.20 32.76
N ASN A 550 7.21 16.00 33.06
CA ASN A 550 6.40 14.93 32.52
C ASN A 550 5.46 15.52 31.48
N ILE A 551 5.25 14.84 30.35
CA ILE A 551 4.29 15.25 29.33
C ILE A 551 3.28 14.13 29.11
N SER A 552 1.98 14.40 29.32
CA SER A 552 0.90 13.56 28.83
C SER A 552 0.23 14.19 27.61
N VAL A 553 -0.19 13.37 26.66
CA VAL A 553 -0.81 13.84 25.42
C VAL A 553 -2.13 13.12 25.19
N GLN A 554 -3.21 13.87 25.03
CA GLN A 554 -4.56 13.31 24.98
C GLN A 554 -5.46 14.00 23.94
N ASP A 555 -6.54 13.32 23.56
CA ASP A 555 -7.63 13.93 22.79
C ASP A 555 -8.53 14.78 23.69
N GLU A 556 -9.54 15.42 23.08
CA GLU A 556 -10.50 16.26 23.79
C GLU A 556 -11.32 15.49 24.86
N ASN A 557 -11.44 14.17 24.70
CA ASN A 557 -12.15 13.28 25.62
C ASN A 557 -11.25 12.75 26.74
N GLY A 558 -9.98 13.17 26.79
CA GLY A 558 -9.01 12.75 27.80
C GLY A 558 -8.38 11.38 27.53
N SER A 559 -8.54 10.77 26.35
CA SER A 559 -7.86 9.50 26.05
C SER A 559 -6.42 9.76 25.59
N GLU A 560 -5.46 9.18 26.30
CA GLU A 560 -4.03 9.42 26.01
C GLU A 560 -3.57 8.79 24.68
N TYR A 561 -2.55 9.40 24.08
CA TYR A 561 -1.78 8.88 22.94
C TYR A 561 -0.45 8.32 23.41
N PHE A 562 0.24 9.07 24.27
CA PHE A 562 1.46 8.65 24.94
C PHE A 562 1.73 9.52 26.18
N ARG A 563 2.67 9.05 27.00
CA ARG A 563 3.24 9.80 28.12
C ARG A 563 4.77 9.77 28.09
N PHE A 564 5.37 10.93 28.34
CA PHE A 564 6.79 11.09 28.65
C PHE A 564 6.94 11.35 30.15
N THR A 565 7.80 10.59 30.81
CA THR A 565 8.13 10.80 32.23
C THR A 565 9.62 11.13 32.32
N GLY A 566 9.96 12.19 33.04
CA GLY A 566 11.34 12.64 33.21
C GLY A 566 11.99 13.08 31.89
N LEU A 567 11.34 13.96 31.14
CA LEU A 567 11.99 14.64 30.02
C LEU A 567 12.95 15.71 30.58
N GLU A 568 14.25 15.49 30.43
CA GLU A 568 15.30 16.40 30.87
C GLU A 568 15.72 17.36 29.74
N GLY A 569 15.87 18.64 30.08
CA GLY A 569 16.42 19.67 29.21
C GLY A 569 17.56 20.42 29.88
N THR A 570 18.67 20.60 29.18
CA THR A 570 19.80 21.41 29.63
C THR A 570 19.57 22.87 29.26
N VAL A 571 19.45 23.74 30.27
CA VAL A 571 19.24 25.19 30.10
C VAL A 571 20.58 25.87 29.84
N SER A 572 20.66 26.71 28.80
CA SER A 572 21.91 27.39 28.46
C SER A 572 21.70 28.81 27.93
N GLN A 573 22.25 29.78 28.66
CA GLN A 573 22.29 31.19 28.24
C GLN A 573 23.07 31.37 26.91
N HIS A 574 24.07 30.53 26.63
CA HIS A 574 24.85 30.62 25.40
C HIS A 574 24.04 30.35 24.12
N LEU A 575 22.93 29.62 24.24
CA LEU A 575 22.05 29.31 23.12
C LEU A 575 21.17 30.49 22.71
N LYS A 576 21.03 31.53 23.55
CA LYS A 576 20.22 32.73 23.24
C LYS A 576 20.59 33.41 21.93
N ARG A 577 21.87 33.37 21.56
CA ARG A 577 22.35 33.93 20.29
C ARG A 577 21.76 33.24 19.06
N PHE A 578 21.16 32.06 19.24
CA PHE A 578 20.54 31.26 18.18
C PHE A 578 19.05 31.00 18.39
N ILE A 579 18.60 30.88 19.65
CA ILE A 579 17.23 30.54 20.03
C ILE A 579 16.80 31.52 21.14
N GLY A 580 15.82 32.37 20.87
CA GLY A 580 15.45 33.43 21.80
C GLY A 580 14.70 34.58 21.12
N LYS A 581 14.07 35.44 21.92
CA LYS A 581 13.43 36.65 21.42
C LYS A 581 14.46 37.50 20.66
N LYS A 582 14.24 37.73 19.37
CA LYS A 582 15.06 38.67 18.60
C LYS A 582 14.79 40.08 19.15
N ALA A 583 15.85 40.79 19.54
CA ALA A 583 15.77 42.16 20.04
C ALA A 583 15.23 43.13 18.98
#